data_AF-A0A5N6JU97-F1
#
_entry.id   AF-A0A5N6JU97-F1
#
_cell.length_a   1.000
_cell.length_b   1.000
_cell.length_c   1.000
_cell.angle_alpha   90.00
_cell.angle_beta   90.00
_cell.angle_gamma   90.00
#
_symmetry.space_group_name_H-M   'P 1'
#
loop_
_entity.id
_entity.type
_entity.pdbx_description
1 polymer ?
#
loop_
_entity_poly.entity_id
_entity_poly.type
_entity_poly.pdbx_seq_one_letter_code
_entity_poly.pdbx_strand_id
1 'polypeptide(L)'
;MWINFESSHPFAVKVCVGGVNALSGEREVESLAKNLRRQTKFIKGKSIQDYVVTGFRGQRWLDGIAKLDGKVMQFVATSAGDGYSVEAQITGADLVCEIHVEIIPSVIKKRVGLKVQALLKPLCSGNGPYLPPSAPTAAKPEMAITPDSLIRQVIIKDSNFKIP
;
A
#
# COMPACT_ATOMS: atom_id res chain seq x y z
N MET A 1 15.19 5.71 -3.76
CA MET A 1 14.14 5.71 -4.81
C MET A 1 12.89 6.31 -4.21
N TRP A 2 12.06 7.03 -4.97
CA TRP A 2 10.86 7.68 -4.43
C TRP A 2 9.71 7.64 -5.44
N ILE A 3 8.48 7.72 -4.94
CA ILE A 3 7.24 7.75 -5.74
C ILE A 3 6.70 9.18 -5.70
N ASN A 4 6.51 9.79 -6.87
CA ASN A 4 5.88 11.09 -7.02
C ASN A 4 4.39 10.91 -7.35
N PHE A 5 3.53 11.71 -6.70
CA PHE A 5 2.10 11.72 -6.93
C PHE A 5 1.68 13.05 -7.55
N GLU A 6 0.94 12.96 -8.65
CA GLU A 6 0.33 14.12 -9.31
C GLU A 6 -1.12 13.81 -9.66
N SER A 7 -2.04 14.66 -9.19
CA SER A 7 -3.45 14.55 -9.51
C SER A 7 -4.17 15.89 -9.34
N SER A 8 -5.18 16.13 -10.18
CA SER A 8 -6.08 17.28 -10.06
C SER A 8 -7.18 17.07 -9.00
N HIS A 9 -7.45 15.81 -8.63
CA HIS A 9 -8.50 15.41 -7.69
C HIS A 9 -7.91 14.61 -6.53
N PRO A 10 -8.58 14.59 -5.35
CA PRO A 10 -8.14 13.78 -4.24
C PRO A 10 -8.45 12.29 -4.47
N PHE A 11 -7.41 11.46 -4.33
CA PHE A 11 -7.53 10.00 -4.27
C PHE A 11 -6.89 9.50 -2.98
N ALA A 12 -7.40 8.40 -2.46
CA ALA A 12 -6.69 7.57 -1.50
C ALA A 12 -5.85 6.56 -2.28
N VAL A 13 -4.53 6.62 -2.13
CA VAL A 13 -3.58 5.75 -2.83
C VAL A 13 -2.89 4.86 -1.81
N LYS A 14 -3.16 3.56 -1.84
CA LYS A 14 -2.38 2.59 -1.06
C LYS A 14 -1.20 2.13 -1.90
N VAL A 15 -0.04 2.11 -1.28
CA VAL A 15 1.19 1.57 -1.87
C VAL A 15 1.61 0.39 -1.02
N CYS A 16 1.66 -0.79 -1.63
CA CYS A 16 2.12 -2.03 -1.03
C CYS A 16 3.38 -2.49 -1.77
N VAL A 17 4.36 -2.96 -1.02
CA VAL A 17 5.65 -3.46 -1.55
C VAL A 17 5.87 -4.82 -0.93
N GLY A 18 6.01 -5.87 -1.75
CA GLY A 18 6.15 -7.23 -1.25
C GLY A 18 4.99 -7.65 -0.31
N GLY A 19 3.77 -7.22 -0.61
CA GLY A 19 2.59 -7.47 0.24
C GLY A 19 2.59 -6.75 1.60
N VAL A 20 3.43 -5.73 1.78
CA VAL A 20 3.47 -4.87 2.99
C VAL A 20 3.09 -3.45 2.62
N ASN A 21 2.11 -2.89 3.33
CA ASN A 21 1.68 -1.52 3.12
C ASN A 21 2.75 -0.53 3.58
N ALA A 22 3.17 0.36 2.68
CA ALA A 22 4.29 1.27 2.90
C ALA A 22 4.05 2.31 4.00
N LEU A 23 2.79 2.64 4.32
CA LEU A 23 2.46 3.66 5.32
C LEU A 23 2.28 3.08 6.72
N SER A 24 1.61 1.93 6.81
CA SER A 24 1.29 1.29 8.09
C SER A 24 2.37 0.31 8.55
N GLY A 25 3.21 -0.19 7.64
CA GLY A 25 4.16 -1.28 7.88
C GLY A 25 3.48 -2.62 8.17
N GLU A 26 2.18 -2.73 7.88
CA GLU A 26 1.38 -3.93 8.11
C GLU A 26 1.23 -4.71 6.82
N ARG A 27 1.10 -6.04 6.93
CA ARG A 27 0.81 -6.90 5.77
C ARG A 27 -0.52 -6.50 5.15
N GLU A 28 -0.58 -6.56 3.82
CA GLU A 28 -1.79 -6.29 3.04
C GLU A 28 -2.91 -7.27 3.41
N VAL A 29 -2.57 -8.56 3.51
CA VAL A 29 -3.48 -9.62 3.94
C VAL A 29 -4.02 -9.36 5.35
N GLU A 30 -5.34 -9.44 5.48
CA GLU A 30 -6.02 -9.29 6.77
C GLU A 30 -5.69 -10.44 7.73
N SER A 31 -5.47 -10.10 9.00
CA SER A 31 -5.19 -11.08 10.06
C SER A 31 -5.66 -10.59 11.41
N LEU A 32 -5.93 -11.52 12.34
CA LEU A 32 -6.31 -11.18 13.72
C LEU A 32 -5.26 -10.26 14.38
N ALA A 33 -3.97 -10.55 14.19
CA ALA A 33 -2.89 -9.76 14.76
C ALA A 33 -2.83 -8.33 14.18
N LYS A 34 -3.16 -8.14 12.91
CA LYS A 34 -3.28 -6.81 12.27
C LYS A 34 -4.48 -6.05 12.86
N ASN A 35 -5.63 -6.71 12.97
CA ASN A 35 -6.84 -6.13 13.54
C ASN A 35 -6.66 -5.68 14.99
N LEU A 36 -6.06 -6.52 15.84
CA LEU A 36 -5.76 -6.16 17.24
C LEU A 36 -4.79 -4.97 17.34
N ARG A 37 -3.77 -4.90 16.47
CA ARG A 37 -2.84 -3.77 16.41
C ARG A 37 -3.55 -2.47 16.02
N ARG A 38 -4.42 -2.52 14.99
CA ARG A 38 -5.24 -1.37 14.57
C ARG A 38 -6.20 -0.92 15.66
N GLN A 39 -6.90 -1.85 16.33
CA GLN A 39 -7.75 -1.55 17.48
C GLN A 39 -6.96 -0.90 18.63
N THR A 40 -5.78 -1.41 18.93
CA THR A 40 -4.92 -0.82 19.98
C THR A 40 -4.44 0.58 19.61
N LYS A 41 -4.04 0.81 18.36
CA LYS A 41 -3.69 2.15 17.84
C LYS A 41 -4.88 3.10 17.97
N PHE A 42 -6.06 2.63 17.60
CA PHE A 42 -7.31 3.37 17.66
C PHE A 42 -7.68 3.79 19.08
N ILE A 43 -7.69 2.86 20.04
CA ILE A 43 -7.98 3.14 21.47
C ILE A 43 -6.99 4.17 22.04
N LYS A 44 -5.74 4.16 21.56
CA LYS A 44 -4.69 5.11 21.94
C LYS A 44 -4.77 6.45 21.20
N GLY A 45 -5.80 6.70 20.40
CA GLY A 45 -5.96 7.91 19.60
C GLY A 45 -4.91 8.07 18.49
N LYS A 46 -4.24 7.00 18.08
CA LYS A 46 -3.26 7.00 16.99
C LYS A 46 -3.96 6.70 15.65
N SER A 47 -3.41 7.27 14.59
CA SER A 47 -3.94 7.03 13.23
C SER A 47 -3.78 5.56 12.81
N ILE A 48 -4.80 5.05 12.13
CA ILE A 48 -4.79 3.73 11.45
C ILE A 48 -4.73 3.88 9.92
N GLN A 49 -4.51 5.10 9.41
CA GLN A 49 -4.42 5.40 7.99
C GLN A 49 -3.30 4.60 7.32
N ASP A 50 -3.64 3.92 6.22
CA ASP A 50 -2.75 3.08 5.42
C ASP A 50 -2.70 3.51 3.94
N TYR A 51 -3.16 4.73 3.64
CA TYR A 51 -3.18 5.32 2.30
C TYR A 51 -2.66 6.75 2.30
N VAL A 52 -2.15 7.16 1.16
CA VAL A 52 -1.77 8.52 0.84
C VAL A 52 -2.97 9.28 0.29
N VAL A 53 -3.21 10.52 0.73
CA VAL A 53 -4.21 11.41 0.11
C VAL A 53 -3.53 12.27 -0.94
N THR A 54 -3.88 12.13 -2.22
CA THR A 54 -3.33 12.95 -3.32
C THR A 54 -4.19 14.20 -3.61
N GLY A 55 -3.83 15.00 -4.61
CA GLY A 55 -4.53 16.21 -5.03
C GLY A 55 -3.76 17.50 -4.76
N PHE A 56 -4.40 18.66 -5.01
CA PHE A 56 -3.76 19.98 -4.92
C PHE A 56 -3.18 20.32 -3.53
N ARG A 57 -3.79 19.80 -2.46
CA ARG A 57 -3.30 19.90 -1.08
C ARG A 57 -2.88 18.53 -0.51
N GLY A 58 -2.73 17.55 -1.38
CA GLY A 58 -2.38 16.18 -1.03
C GLY A 58 -0.88 15.97 -0.94
N GLN A 59 -0.53 14.76 -0.55
CA GLN A 59 0.83 14.26 -0.50
C GLN A 59 1.39 14.22 -1.93
N ARG A 60 2.60 14.75 -2.09
CA ARG A 60 3.27 14.81 -3.40
C ARG A 60 4.26 13.67 -3.59
N TRP A 61 4.73 13.02 -2.52
CA TRP A 61 5.64 11.90 -2.64
C TRP A 61 5.64 10.93 -1.47
N LEU A 62 6.18 9.73 -1.72
CA LEU A 62 6.50 8.71 -0.74
C LEU A 62 7.90 8.15 -1.04
N ASP A 63 8.83 8.27 -0.09
CA ASP A 63 10.24 7.88 -0.25
C ASP A 63 10.62 6.64 0.57
N GLY A 64 9.70 6.12 1.38
CA GLY A 64 10.02 4.99 2.23
C GLY A 64 8.84 4.21 2.75
N ILE A 65 9.18 3.14 3.45
CA ILE A 65 8.28 2.20 4.09
C ILE A 65 8.37 2.31 5.61
N ALA A 66 7.22 2.40 6.25
CA ALA A 66 7.10 2.39 7.69
C ALA A 66 7.31 0.99 8.26
N LYS A 67 7.96 0.93 9.41
CA LYS A 67 7.97 -0.21 10.33
C LYS A 67 6.79 -0.10 11.30
N LEU A 68 6.48 -1.21 11.96
CA LEU A 68 5.42 -1.28 12.96
C LEU A 68 5.62 -0.32 14.15
N ASP A 69 6.87 0.05 14.44
CA ASP A 69 7.24 1.02 15.48
C ASP A 69 7.11 2.49 15.01
N GLY A 70 6.75 2.71 13.74
CA GLY A 70 6.57 4.03 13.13
C GLY A 70 7.83 4.66 12.56
N LYS A 71 8.99 4.01 12.65
CA LYS A 71 10.20 4.45 11.93
C LYS A 71 10.02 4.20 10.45
N VAL A 72 10.60 5.06 9.61
CA VAL A 72 10.51 4.93 8.15
C VAL A 72 11.89 4.68 7.58
N MET A 73 11.98 3.70 6.68
CA MET A 73 13.20 3.32 5.98
C MET A 73 13.04 3.68 4.50
N GLN A 74 14.08 4.25 3.89
CA GLN A 74 14.02 4.65 2.49
C GLN A 74 13.85 3.43 1.56
N PHE A 75 13.13 3.60 0.45
CA PHE A 75 13.10 2.60 -0.61
C PHE A 75 14.43 2.56 -1.37
N VAL A 76 14.99 1.36 -1.50
CA VAL A 76 16.13 1.07 -2.36
C VAL A 76 15.77 -0.10 -3.28
N ALA A 77 16.14 0.00 -4.55
CA ALA A 77 16.00 -1.12 -5.48
C ALA A 77 17.27 -1.97 -5.41
N THR A 78 17.13 -3.26 -5.16
CA THR A 78 18.26 -4.22 -5.13
C THR A 78 17.92 -5.45 -5.95
N SER A 79 18.90 -6.30 -6.21
CA SER A 79 18.64 -7.65 -6.72
C SER A 79 17.75 -8.42 -5.73
N ALA A 80 16.80 -9.16 -6.27
CA ALA A 80 15.94 -10.07 -5.53
C ALA A 80 16.70 -11.36 -5.19
N GLY A 81 16.24 -12.08 -4.16
CA GLY A 81 16.78 -13.39 -3.78
C GLY A 81 17.87 -13.36 -2.70
N ASP A 82 18.35 -12.18 -2.32
CA ASP A 82 19.34 -12.02 -1.25
C ASP A 82 18.71 -11.98 0.16
N GLY A 83 17.37 -12.04 0.27
CA GLY A 83 16.65 -12.04 1.55
C GLY A 83 16.56 -10.67 2.24
N TYR A 84 16.98 -9.61 1.55
CA TYR A 84 16.95 -8.25 2.10
C TYR A 84 15.68 -7.48 1.75
N SER A 85 14.81 -8.01 0.88
CA SER A 85 13.63 -7.27 0.46
C SER A 85 12.66 -7.02 1.61
N VAL A 86 11.79 -6.03 1.42
CA VAL A 86 10.66 -5.78 2.32
C VAL A 86 9.85 -7.05 2.57
N GLU A 87 9.64 -7.86 1.53
CA GLU A 87 8.93 -9.14 1.62
C GLU A 87 9.70 -10.07 2.56
N ALA A 88 10.97 -10.39 2.27
CA ALA A 88 11.76 -11.29 3.10
C ALA A 88 11.90 -10.84 4.55
N GLN A 89 12.08 -9.56 4.83
CA GLN A 89 12.21 -9.07 6.21
C GLN A 89 10.92 -9.24 7.03
N ILE A 90 9.75 -9.33 6.37
CA ILE A 90 8.45 -9.42 7.04
C ILE A 90 7.84 -10.83 6.96
N THR A 91 8.01 -11.52 5.84
CA THR A 91 7.42 -12.84 5.54
C THR A 91 8.44 -13.98 5.64
N GLY A 92 9.73 -13.68 5.53
CA GLY A 92 10.80 -14.67 5.43
C GLY A 92 11.05 -15.20 4.01
N ALA A 93 10.39 -14.66 2.98
CA ALA A 93 10.54 -15.09 1.60
C ALA A 93 10.53 -13.90 0.61
N ASP A 94 11.24 -14.04 -0.52
CA ASP A 94 11.26 -13.09 -1.64
C ASP A 94 10.66 -13.77 -2.89
N LEU A 95 9.33 -13.90 -2.93
CA LEU A 95 8.65 -14.66 -3.99
C LEU A 95 7.91 -13.77 -4.98
N VAL A 96 7.51 -12.57 -4.58
CA VAL A 96 6.54 -11.75 -5.33
C VAL A 96 7.19 -10.47 -5.87
N CYS A 97 8.23 -9.93 -5.22
CA CYS A 97 9.05 -8.79 -5.69
C CYS A 97 8.25 -7.62 -6.34
N GLU A 98 7.03 -7.39 -5.89
CA GLU A 98 6.04 -6.52 -6.55
C GLU A 98 5.84 -5.20 -5.80
N ILE A 99 5.50 -4.15 -6.57
CA ILE A 99 4.84 -2.94 -6.06
C ILE A 99 3.38 -2.98 -6.50
N HIS A 100 2.46 -3.07 -5.54
CA HIS A 100 1.02 -2.98 -5.78
C HIS A 100 0.52 -1.58 -5.41
N VAL A 101 -0.24 -0.94 -6.30
CA VAL A 101 -0.80 0.40 -6.10
C VAL A 101 -2.30 0.36 -6.29
N GLU A 102 -3.04 0.57 -5.20
CA GLU A 102 -4.51 0.68 -5.22
C GLU A 102 -4.90 2.16 -5.20
N ILE A 103 -5.71 2.59 -6.17
CA ILE A 103 -6.19 3.97 -6.28
C ILE A 103 -7.70 4.00 -6.03
N ILE A 104 -8.10 4.66 -4.95
CA ILE A 104 -9.51 4.77 -4.54
C ILE A 104 -9.94 6.23 -4.76
N PRO A 105 -10.91 6.50 -5.65
CA PRO A 105 -11.42 7.85 -5.86
C PRO A 105 -12.15 8.36 -4.62
N SER A 106 -11.93 9.63 -4.27
CA SER A 106 -12.73 10.27 -3.23
C SER A 106 -14.18 10.41 -3.70
N VAL A 107 -15.13 9.88 -2.93
CA VAL A 107 -16.55 10.14 -3.16
C VAL A 107 -16.86 11.54 -2.67
N ILE A 108 -16.89 12.51 -3.59
CA ILE A 108 -17.46 13.84 -3.29
C ILE A 108 -18.95 13.64 -3.06
N LYS A 109 -19.38 13.61 -1.79
CA LYS A 109 -20.81 13.65 -1.44
C LYS A 109 -21.38 15.00 -1.86
N LYS A 110 -21.83 15.14 -3.11
CA LYS A 110 -22.82 16.16 -3.44
C LYS A 110 -24.08 15.81 -2.64
N ARG A 111 -24.58 16.71 -1.78
CA ARG A 111 -25.93 16.57 -1.21
C ARG A 111 -26.93 16.71 -2.36
N VAL A 112 -27.24 15.60 -3.01
CA VAL A 112 -28.33 15.53 -3.98
C VAL A 112 -29.13 14.29 -3.63
N GLY A 113 -30.40 14.49 -3.32
CA GLY A 113 -31.34 13.39 -3.12
C GLY A 113 -31.54 12.68 -4.45
N LEU A 114 -30.74 11.65 -4.71
CA LEU A 114 -30.96 10.71 -5.80
C LEU A 114 -31.37 9.36 -5.23
N LYS A 115 -32.57 8.91 -5.59
CA LYS A 115 -32.94 7.50 -5.49
C LYS A 115 -32.02 6.73 -6.43
N VAL A 116 -31.14 5.91 -5.86
CA VAL A 116 -30.25 5.03 -6.63
C VAL A 116 -31.00 3.73 -6.89
N GLN A 117 -31.35 3.46 -8.16
CA GLN A 117 -31.64 2.10 -8.60
C GLN A 117 -30.29 1.44 -8.90
N ALA A 118 -29.91 0.46 -8.08
CA ALA A 118 -28.66 -0.25 -8.22
C ALA A 118 -28.74 -1.21 -9.42
N LEU A 119 -28.06 -0.89 -10.51
CA LEU A 119 -27.73 -1.85 -11.55
C LEU A 119 -26.25 -2.24 -11.38
N LEU A 120 -26.00 -3.17 -10.47
CA LEU A 120 -24.70 -3.84 -10.38
C LEU A 120 -24.57 -4.79 -11.58
N LYS A 121 -23.70 -4.46 -12.53
CA LYS A 121 -23.16 -5.48 -13.43
C LYS A 121 -22.07 -6.24 -12.68
N PRO A 122 -22.06 -7.59 -12.71
CA PRO A 122 -21.00 -8.35 -12.09
C PRO A 122 -19.66 -8.03 -12.78
N LEU A 123 -18.63 -7.82 -11.96
CA LEU A 123 -17.24 -7.85 -12.42
C LEU A 123 -16.99 -9.24 -13.00
N CYS A 124 -16.45 -9.29 -14.22
CA CYS A 124 -16.10 -10.52 -14.90
C CYS A 124 -15.25 -11.40 -13.98
N SER A 125 -15.76 -12.61 -13.67
CA SER A 125 -14.98 -13.65 -13.01
C SER A 125 -13.94 -14.18 -13.99
N GLY A 126 -12.72 -13.66 -13.90
CA GLY A 126 -11.56 -14.23 -14.59
C GLY A 126 -11.11 -15.51 -13.91
N ASN A 127 -11.87 -16.60 -14.03
CA ASN A 127 -11.40 -17.95 -13.72
C ASN A 127 -10.65 -18.49 -14.94
N GLY A 128 -9.45 -17.98 -15.20
CA GLY A 128 -8.47 -18.66 -16.04
C GLY A 128 -7.54 -19.50 -15.15
N PRO A 129 -7.16 -20.73 -15.52
CA PRO A 129 -6.16 -21.46 -14.76
C PRO A 129 -4.86 -20.66 -14.78
N TYR A 130 -4.36 -20.30 -13.60
CA TYR A 130 -3.03 -19.74 -13.44
C TYR A 130 -2.03 -20.85 -13.78
N LEU A 131 -1.57 -20.89 -15.01
CA LEU A 131 -0.41 -21.70 -15.39
C LEU A 131 0.82 -20.90 -14.95
N PRO A 132 1.64 -21.40 -13.99
CA PRO A 132 2.92 -20.76 -13.73
C PRO A 132 3.73 -20.80 -15.04
N PRO A 133 4.40 -19.70 -15.43
CA PRO A 133 5.22 -19.72 -16.63
C PRO A 133 6.29 -20.80 -16.48
N SER A 134 6.40 -21.67 -17.50
CA SER A 134 7.49 -22.64 -17.59
C SER A 134 8.83 -21.91 -17.54
N ALA A 135 9.70 -22.38 -16.65
CA ALA A 135 10.97 -21.75 -16.31
C ALA A 135 11.75 -21.33 -17.57
N PRO A 136 12.09 -20.04 -17.73
CA PRO A 136 13.04 -19.64 -18.74
C PRO A 136 14.43 -20.08 -18.32
N THR A 137 15.02 -20.91 -19.16
CA THR A 137 16.43 -21.26 -19.19
C THR A 137 17.28 -19.99 -19.38
N ALA A 138 17.99 -19.60 -18.32
CA ALA A 138 18.95 -18.50 -18.18
C ALA A 138 18.45 -17.02 -18.25
N ALA A 139 18.89 -16.22 -17.26
CA ALA A 139 19.16 -14.76 -17.29
C ALA A 139 18.03 -13.70 -17.09
N LYS A 140 18.02 -13.07 -15.89
CA LYS A 140 17.91 -11.61 -15.58
C LYS A 140 17.89 -11.44 -14.04
N PRO A 141 18.58 -10.46 -13.42
CA PRO A 141 18.35 -10.18 -12.01
C PRO A 141 16.94 -9.59 -11.88
N GLU A 142 16.06 -10.34 -11.22
CA GLU A 142 14.80 -9.81 -10.71
C GLU A 142 15.14 -8.74 -9.65
N MET A 143 14.41 -7.63 -9.64
CA MET A 143 14.69 -6.51 -8.74
C MET A 143 13.62 -6.46 -7.66
N ALA A 144 14.03 -6.28 -6.42
CA ALA A 144 13.15 -6.13 -5.28
C ALA A 144 13.36 -4.76 -4.62
N ILE A 145 12.39 -4.33 -3.82
CA ILE A 145 12.55 -3.16 -2.96
C ILE A 145 13.03 -3.62 -1.59
N THR A 146 14.08 -2.98 -1.10
CA THR A 146 14.61 -3.15 0.24
C THR A 146 14.40 -1.88 1.06
N PRO A 147 14.14 -2.01 2.37
CA PRO A 147 14.21 -0.90 3.28
C PRO A 147 15.68 -0.70 3.69
N ASP A 148 16.19 0.53 3.55
CA ASP A 148 17.57 0.86 3.92
C ASP A 148 17.62 1.95 5.02
N SER A 149 18.16 3.12 4.70
CA SER A 149 18.48 4.17 5.66
C SER A 149 17.23 4.73 6.34
N LEU A 150 17.37 5.07 7.63
CA LEU A 150 16.30 5.73 8.38
C LEU A 150 16.06 7.14 7.84
N ILE A 151 14.81 7.44 7.51
CA ILE A 151 14.40 8.75 7.00
C ILE A 151 13.24 9.35 7.80
N ARG A 152 13.01 10.64 7.59
CA ARG A 152 11.78 11.31 8.02
C ARG A 152 10.83 11.43 6.83
N GLN A 153 9.72 10.70 6.89
CA GLN A 153 8.60 10.85 5.97
C GLN A 153 7.42 11.44 6.72
N VAL A 154 6.86 12.53 6.19
CA VAL A 154 5.61 13.12 6.69
C VAL A 154 4.48 12.64 5.80
N ILE A 155 3.43 12.10 6.43
CA ILE A 155 2.19 11.69 5.75
C ILE A 155 1.11 12.70 6.08
N ILE A 156 0.48 13.25 5.05
CA ILE A 156 -0.70 14.10 5.22
C ILE A 156 -1.84 13.24 5.79
N LYS A 157 -2.31 13.63 6.99
CA LYS A 157 -3.44 12.99 7.64
C LYS A 157 -4.73 13.32 6.90
N ASP A 158 -5.55 12.31 6.65
CA ASP A 158 -6.88 12.54 6.12
C ASP A 158 -7.79 13.13 7.21
N SER A 159 -8.12 14.41 7.07
CA SER A 159 -9.03 15.12 7.99
C SER A 159 -10.50 14.67 7.85
N ASN A 160 -10.85 13.95 6.78
CA ASN A 160 -12.20 13.41 6.56
C ASN A 160 -12.38 12.00 7.13
N PHE A 161 -11.35 11.43 7.77
CA PHE A 161 -11.44 10.18 8.50
C PHE A 161 -12.31 10.37 9.75
N LYS A 162 -13.63 10.40 9.55
CA LYS A 162 -14.62 10.25 10.60
C LYS A 162 -14.84 8.75 10.79
N ILE A 163 -14.50 8.29 11.98
CA ILE A 163 -14.76 6.95 12.48
C ILE A 163 -16.27 6.67 12.27
N PRO A 164 -16.67 5.57 11.60
CA PRO A 164 -18.03 5.06 11.70
C PRO A 164 -18.32 4.54 13.11
#